data_AF-A0AAI8CJD7-F1
#
_entry.id   AF-A0AAI8CJD7-F1
#
_cell.length_a   1.000
_cell.length_b   1.000
_cell.length_c   1.000
_cell.angle_alpha   90.00
_cell.angle_beta   90.00
_cell.angle_gamma   90.00
#
_symmetry.space_group_name_H-M   'P 1'
#
loop_
_entity.id
_entity.type
_entity.pdbx_description
1 polymer ?
#
loop_
_entity_poly.entity_id
_entity_poly.type
_entity_poly.pdbx_seq_one_letter_code
_entity_poly.pdbx_strand_id
1 'polypeptide(L)'
;MVSLTKINMSTIENDVLIFFKKSVSNKLTLSSNLTDFCKYEDDAFYLFREFFEKFKIEKGNLNVDKYFYAQPSFLDFIRFKKIVKEDKPKITIEHLIKVAEKKEWFDPPTEERQ
;
A
#
# COMPACT_ATOMS: atom_id res chain seq x y z
N MET A 1 -3.61 -36.33 -19.53
CA MET A 1 -2.62 -35.25 -19.38
C MET A 1 -3.37 -34.02 -18.88
N VAL A 2 -3.25 -33.70 -17.60
CA VAL A 2 -3.78 -32.45 -17.04
C VAL A 2 -2.58 -31.61 -16.64
N SER A 3 -2.29 -30.59 -17.43
CA SER A 3 -1.23 -29.62 -17.12
C SER A 3 -1.66 -28.79 -15.92
N LEU A 4 -1.22 -29.20 -14.72
CA LEU A 4 -1.30 -28.38 -13.51
C LEU A 4 -0.12 -27.39 -13.53
N THR A 5 -0.22 -26.34 -14.34
CA THR A 5 0.53 -25.09 -14.09
C THR A 5 -0.08 -24.39 -12.90
N LYS A 6 0.04 -24.99 -11.70
CA LYS A 6 -0.16 -24.28 -10.44
C LYS A 6 1.19 -23.64 -10.11
N ILE A 7 1.34 -22.43 -10.62
CA ILE A 7 2.48 -21.54 -10.39
C ILE A 7 2.73 -21.51 -8.88
N ASN A 8 3.93 -21.92 -8.46
CA ASN A 8 4.48 -21.63 -7.14
C ASN A 8 4.67 -20.09 -7.06
N MET A 9 3.59 -19.33 -6.97
CA MET A 9 3.65 -17.97 -6.46
C MET A 9 4.19 -18.09 -5.03
N SER A 10 5.18 -17.28 -4.68
CA SER A 10 5.84 -17.39 -3.39
C SER A 10 4.76 -17.31 -2.29
N THR A 11 4.87 -18.11 -1.23
CA THR A 11 3.86 -18.12 -0.14
C THR A 11 3.60 -16.69 0.36
N ILE A 12 4.65 -15.86 0.35
CA ILE A 12 4.63 -14.44 0.71
C ILE A 12 3.76 -13.61 -0.24
N GLU A 13 3.90 -13.76 -1.57
CA GLU A 13 3.06 -13.05 -2.55
C GLU A 13 1.57 -13.24 -2.26
N ASN A 14 1.15 -14.49 -2.06
CA ASN A 14 -0.24 -14.82 -1.77
C ASN A 14 -0.67 -14.27 -0.40
N ASP A 15 0.17 -14.38 0.62
CA ASP A 15 -0.14 -13.90 1.97
C ASP A 15 -0.31 -12.37 2.01
N VAL A 16 0.56 -11.64 1.31
CA VAL A 16 0.49 -10.18 1.17
C VAL A 16 -0.79 -9.79 0.43
N LEU A 17 -1.07 -10.43 -0.71
CA LEU A 17 -2.27 -10.15 -1.49
C LEU A 17 -3.55 -10.45 -0.69
N ILE A 18 -3.60 -11.57 0.03
CA ILE A 18 -4.74 -11.95 0.89
C ILE A 18 -4.91 -10.94 2.03
N PHE A 19 -3.82 -10.48 2.64
CA PHE A 19 -3.88 -9.47 3.69
C PHE A 19 -4.55 -8.19 3.19
N PHE A 20 -4.03 -7.58 2.12
CA PHE A 20 -4.58 -6.32 1.60
C PHE A 20 -5.99 -6.49 1.01
N LYS A 21 -6.33 -7.66 0.46
CA LYS A 21 -7.72 -7.94 0.04
C LYS A 21 -8.70 -7.91 1.20
N LYS A 22 -8.32 -8.49 2.34
CA LYS A 22 -9.14 -8.51 3.55
C LYS A 22 -9.23 -7.14 4.22
N SER A 23 -8.11 -6.43 4.30
CA SER A 23 -8.04 -5.16 5.03
C SER A 23 -8.56 -3.97 4.24
N VAL A 24 -8.50 -4.00 2.90
CA VAL A 24 -8.82 -2.85 2.05
C VAL A 24 -9.90 -3.16 1.02
N SER A 25 -9.66 -4.13 0.13
CA SER A 25 -10.64 -4.48 -0.91
C SER A 25 -10.37 -5.82 -1.59
N ASN A 26 -11.40 -6.66 -1.71
CA ASN A 26 -11.30 -7.92 -2.46
C ASN A 26 -10.96 -7.76 -3.95
N LYS A 27 -11.07 -6.54 -4.51
CA LYS A 27 -10.75 -6.22 -5.92
C LYS A 27 -9.26 -6.00 -6.18
N LEU A 28 -8.42 -5.92 -5.15
CA LEU A 28 -6.98 -5.73 -5.30
C LEU A 28 -6.32 -6.86 -6.10
N THR A 29 -5.46 -6.49 -7.04
CA THR A 29 -4.59 -7.39 -7.81
C THR A 29 -3.12 -7.07 -7.52
N LEU A 30 -2.19 -7.90 -8.00
CA LEU A 30 -0.74 -7.66 -7.83
C LEU A 30 -0.30 -6.32 -8.43
N SER A 31 -0.85 -5.97 -9.59
CA SER A 31 -0.57 -4.72 -10.30
C SER A 31 -1.35 -3.50 -9.77
N SER A 32 -2.18 -3.67 -8.74
CA SER A 32 -2.97 -2.59 -8.19
C SER A 32 -2.13 -1.65 -7.32
N ASN A 33 -2.44 -0.36 -7.36
CA ASN A 33 -1.91 0.60 -6.39
C ASN A 33 -2.76 0.57 -5.11
N LEU A 34 -2.15 0.29 -3.97
CA LEU A 34 -2.80 0.37 -2.67
C LEU A 34 -3.39 1.76 -2.42
N THR A 35 -2.68 2.81 -2.83
CA THR A 35 -3.06 4.22 -2.68
C THR A 35 -4.34 4.60 -3.44
N ASP A 36 -4.76 3.81 -4.42
CA ASP A 36 -6.03 4.03 -5.11
C ASP A 36 -7.24 3.62 -4.23
N PHE A 37 -7.01 2.69 -3.29
CA PHE A 37 -8.03 2.13 -2.40
C PHE A 37 -7.94 2.66 -0.96
N CYS A 38 -6.73 2.92 -0.46
CA CYS A 38 -6.45 3.49 0.86
C CYS A 38 -5.78 4.85 0.68
N LYS A 39 -6.50 5.94 0.96
CA LYS A 39 -6.04 7.30 0.64
C LYS A 39 -5.63 8.11 1.85
N TYR A 40 -6.11 7.77 3.03
CA TYR A 40 -5.95 8.60 4.22
C TYR A 40 -4.87 8.07 5.14
N GLU A 41 -4.13 8.99 5.75
CA GLU A 41 -2.99 8.68 6.61
C GLU A 41 -3.37 7.84 7.83
N ASP A 42 -4.51 8.11 8.47
CA ASP A 42 -4.96 7.35 9.65
C ASP A 42 -5.23 5.89 9.30
N ASP A 43 -6.00 5.64 8.24
CA ASP A 43 -6.31 4.29 7.77
C ASP A 43 -5.03 3.55 7.36
N ALA A 44 -4.14 4.25 6.65
CA ALA A 44 -2.85 3.71 6.25
C ALA A 44 -1.97 3.38 7.45
N PHE A 45 -1.92 4.23 8.48
CA PHE A 45 -1.10 4.01 9.67
C PHE A 45 -1.45 2.68 10.36
N TYR A 46 -2.73 2.42 10.61
CA TYR A 46 -3.16 1.15 11.21
C TYR A 46 -2.89 -0.04 10.28
N LEU A 47 -3.18 0.11 8.99
CA LEU A 47 -2.96 -0.93 7.98
C LEU A 47 -1.47 -1.33 7.89
N PHE A 48 -0.57 -0.36 7.84
CA PHE A 48 0.87 -0.59 7.74
C PHE A 48 1.47 -1.10 9.06
N ARG A 49 0.93 -0.69 10.21
CA ARG A 49 1.31 -1.26 11.50
C ARG A 49 1.03 -2.76 11.54
N GLU A 50 -0.19 -3.19 11.21
CA GLU A 50 -0.55 -4.61 11.17
C GLU A 50 0.27 -5.37 10.12
N PHE A 51 0.53 -4.76 8.97
CA PHE A 51 1.37 -5.33 7.93
C PHE A 51 2.81 -5.56 8.42
N PHE A 52 3.45 -4.54 9.02
CA PHE A 52 4.82 -4.65 9.52
C PHE A 52 4.95 -5.69 10.63
N GLU A 53 3.96 -5.76 11.53
CA GLU A 53 3.92 -6.77 12.57
C GLU A 53 3.76 -8.19 11.99
N LYS A 54 2.80 -8.37 11.07
CA LYS A 54 2.50 -9.69 10.47
C LYS A 54 3.68 -10.25 9.68
N PHE A 55 4.37 -9.42 8.91
CA PHE A 55 5.48 -9.83 8.05
C PHE A 55 6.86 -9.65 8.72
N LYS A 56 6.89 -9.21 9.98
CA LYS A 56 8.11 -8.98 10.77
C LYS A 56 9.09 -8.07 10.02
N ILE A 57 8.61 -6.92 9.58
CA ILE A 57 9.43 -5.90 8.93
C ILE A 57 10.15 -5.13 10.04
N GLU A 58 11.46 -5.31 10.13
CA GLU A 58 12.27 -4.86 11.27
C GLU A 58 13.01 -3.55 11.01
N LYS A 59 13.08 -3.11 9.74
CA LYS A 59 13.89 -1.99 9.29
C LYS A 59 13.14 -1.07 8.34
N GLY A 60 13.62 0.17 8.27
CA GLY A 60 13.10 1.23 7.41
C GLY A 60 12.05 2.11 8.09
N ASN A 61 11.83 3.29 7.53
CA ASN A 61 10.92 4.30 8.07
C ASN A 61 9.91 4.70 7.01
N LEU A 62 8.69 4.17 7.11
CA LEU A 62 7.58 4.60 6.27
C LEU A 62 7.13 6.00 6.71
N ASN A 63 7.39 7.00 5.86
CA ASN A 63 6.79 8.32 6.01
C ASN A 63 5.37 8.31 5.43
N VAL A 64 4.36 8.10 6.26
CA VAL A 64 2.94 8.00 5.85
C VAL A 64 2.49 9.26 5.11
N ASP A 65 2.88 10.44 5.59
CA ASP A 65 2.53 11.75 5.02
C ASP A 65 3.05 11.92 3.58
N LYS A 66 4.11 11.20 3.20
CA LYS A 66 4.65 11.21 1.84
C LYS A 66 3.71 10.53 0.84
N TYR A 67 2.94 9.53 1.27
CA TYR A 67 2.15 8.66 0.37
C TYR A 67 0.63 8.84 0.52
N PHE A 68 0.15 9.25 1.70
CA PHE A 68 -1.29 9.32 2.03
C PHE A 68 -1.71 10.74 2.37
N TYR A 69 -2.97 11.07 2.12
CA TYR A 69 -3.53 12.39 2.40
C TYR A 69 -4.02 12.48 3.86
N ALA A 70 -3.84 13.63 4.49
CA ALA A 70 -4.51 13.92 5.75
C ALA A 70 -6.03 13.81 5.58
N GLN A 71 -6.72 13.30 6.61
CA GLN A 71 -8.18 13.30 6.59
C GLN A 71 -8.70 14.75 6.54
N PRO A 72 -9.66 15.07 5.67
CA PRO A 72 -10.22 16.40 5.62
C PRO A 72 -10.96 16.71 6.93
N SER A 73 -10.60 17.82 7.57
CA SER A 73 -11.29 18.24 8.78
C SER A 73 -12.66 18.83 8.45
N PHE A 74 -13.59 18.82 9.41
CA PHE A 74 -14.91 19.44 9.25
C PHE A 74 -14.82 20.94 8.90
N LEU A 75 -13.76 21.61 9.36
CA LEU A 75 -13.49 23.02 9.04
C LEU A 75 -13.02 23.24 7.59
N ASP A 76 -12.35 22.26 6.98
CA ASP A 76 -11.94 22.34 5.57
C ASP A 76 -13.14 22.24 4.61
N PHE A 77 -14.17 21.49 5.01
CA PHE A 77 -15.42 21.37 4.26
C PHE A 77 -16.17 22.72 4.18
N ILE A 78 -16.18 23.47 5.28
CA ILE A 78 -16.87 24.78 5.36
C ILE A 78 -16.12 25.84 4.55
N ARG A 79 -14.79 25.73 4.40
CA ARG A 79 -13.98 26.75 3.74
C ARG A 79 -13.97 26.71 2.21
N PHE A 80 -14.70 25.81 1.54
CA PHE A 80 -14.69 25.65 0.06
C PHE A 80 -13.28 25.70 -0.55
N LYS A 81 -12.26 25.34 0.23
CA LYS A 81 -10.88 25.41 -0.22
C LYS A 81 -10.70 24.20 -1.11
N LYS A 82 -10.54 24.43 -2.42
CA LYS A 82 -10.24 23.37 -3.38
C LYS A 82 -8.94 22.70 -2.91
N ILE A 83 -9.07 21.54 -2.26
CA ILE A 83 -7.91 20.77 -1.80
C ILE A 83 -7.15 20.40 -3.07
N VAL A 84 -6.04 21.09 -3.32
CA VAL A 84 -5.13 20.74 -4.40
C VAL A 84 -4.53 19.41 -3.98
N LYS A 85 -5.03 18.32 -4.58
CA LYS A 85 -4.46 16.99 -4.36
C LYS A 85 -3.13 16.97 -5.10
N GLU A 86 -2.04 17.17 -4.37
CA GLU A 86 -0.71 16.91 -4.90
C GLU A 86 -0.63 15.46 -5.36
N ASP A 87 -0.04 15.21 -6.54
CA ASP A 87 0.18 13.87 -7.06
C ASP A 87 1.18 13.14 -6.12
N LYS A 88 0.65 12.40 -5.14
CA LYS A 88 1.48 11.59 -4.23
C LYS A 88 1.99 10.32 -4.93
N PRO A 89 3.19 9.84 -4.57
CA PRO A 89 3.72 8.60 -5.12
C PRO A 89 2.80 7.42 -4.83
N LYS A 90 2.70 6.48 -5.77
CA LYS A 90 1.85 5.31 -5.64
C LYS A 90 2.61 4.15 -5.03
N ILE A 91 1.96 3.43 -4.12
CA ILE A 91 2.47 2.18 -3.56
C ILE A 91 1.74 1.03 -4.22
N THR A 92 2.44 0.16 -4.96
CA THR A 92 1.86 -1.04 -5.59
C THR A 92 1.90 -2.24 -4.65
N ILE A 93 1.00 -3.21 -4.87
CA ILE A 93 1.06 -4.48 -4.12
C ILE A 93 2.37 -5.24 -4.40
N GLU A 94 2.86 -5.21 -5.64
CA GLU A 94 4.19 -5.72 -5.99
C GLU A 94 5.33 -5.12 -5.15
N HIS A 95 5.27 -3.82 -4.85
CA HIS A 95 6.26 -3.19 -3.98
C HIS A 95 6.17 -3.74 -2.55
N LEU A 96 4.96 -3.90 -2.03
CA LEU A 96 4.72 -4.43 -0.67
C LEU A 96 5.19 -5.88 -0.53
N ILE A 97 5.07 -6.68 -1.59
CA ILE A 97 5.62 -8.03 -1.63
C ILE A 97 7.13 -7.99 -1.44
N LYS A 98 7.84 -7.15 -2.20
CA LYS A 98 9.30 -7.02 -2.09
C LYS A 98 9.73 -6.51 -0.71
N VAL A 99 8.95 -5.62 -0.10
CA VAL A 99 9.16 -5.17 1.29
C VAL A 99 9.03 -6.34 2.26
N ALA A 100 7.99 -7.16 2.13
CA ALA A 100 7.79 -8.34 2.97
C ALA A 100 8.88 -9.39 2.76
N GLU A 101 9.34 -9.61 1.53
CA GLU A 101 10.43 -10.54 1.21
C GLU A 101 11.76 -10.09 1.83
N LYS A 102 12.07 -8.80 1.75
CA LYS A 102 13.30 -8.22 2.33
C LYS A 102 13.19 -7.96 3.84
N LYS A 103 11.97 -7.96 4.39
CA LYS A 103 11.65 -7.59 5.78
C LYS A 103 12.15 -6.19 6.15
N GLU A 104 12.21 -5.31 5.17
CA GLU A 104 12.73 -3.96 5.29
C GLU A 104 11.93 -3.04 4.40
N TRP A 105 11.46 -1.92 4.96
CA TRP A 105 10.85 -0.85 4.20
C TRP A 105 11.90 -0.12 3.38
N PHE A 106 11.63 0.02 2.09
CA PHE A 106 12.36 0.88 1.18
C PHE A 106 11.35 1.65 0.33
N ASP A 107 11.70 2.85 -0.13
CA ASP A 107 10.75 3.66 -0.89
C ASP A 107 10.47 3.02 -2.27
N PRO A 108 9.21 3.08 -2.77
CA PRO A 108 8.92 2.68 -4.13
C PRO A 108 9.73 3.55 -5.11
N PRO A 109 10.14 3.00 -6.27
CA PRO A 109 10.76 3.79 -7.31
C PRO A 109 9.79 4.92 -7.65
N THR A 110 10.24 6.16 -7.45
CA THR A 110 9.44 7.32 -7.80
C THR A 110 9.36 7.30 -9.32
N GLU A 111 8.16 7.28 -9.92
CA GLU A 111 8.03 7.58 -11.34
C GLU A 111 8.41 9.05 -11.53
N GLU A 112 9.72 9.30 -11.60
CA GLU A 112 10.25 10.54 -12.14
C GLU A 112 9.76 10.58 -13.59
N ARG A 113 8.71 11.37 -13.83
CA ARG A 113 8.29 11.71 -15.19
C ARG A 113 9.49 12.38 -15.87
N GLN A 114 10.10 11.69 -16.81
CA GLN A 114 10.91 12.30 -17.86
C GLN A 114 10.05 13.26 -18.70
#